data_AF-A0A1G3A051-F1
#
_entry.id   AF-A0A1G3A051-F1
#
_cell.length_a   1.000
_cell.length_b   1.000
_cell.length_c   1.000
_cell.angle_alpha   90.00
_cell.angle_beta   90.00
_cell.angle_gamma   90.00
#
_symmetry.space_group_name_H-M   'P 1'
#
loop_
_entity.id
_entity.type
_entity.pdbx_description
1 polymer ?
#
loop_
_entity_poly.entity_id
_entity_poly.type
_entity_poly.pdbx_seq_one_letter_code
_entity_poly.pdbx_strand_id
1 'polypeptide(L)'
;MTVYTKDCKVLNNTIHDPDSRMGRLVRTVFTNDGLTFANNLLSGPRISNESKSKITFLNNLIKEATNSFADPEHGNLHLIGSQTNIIDKGILLPEMVEDIDREPRGAKIDIGADELIQQDQSAQAF
;
A
#
# COMPACT_ATOMS: atom_id res chain seq x y z
N MET A 1 21.09 12.97 17.33
CA MET A 1 19.84 13.59 16.87
C MET A 1 18.70 12.71 17.37
N THR A 2 17.76 13.27 18.11
CA THR A 2 16.61 12.55 18.64
C THR A 2 15.38 13.06 17.90
N VAL A 3 14.79 12.23 17.05
CA VAL A 3 13.53 12.53 16.36
C VAL A 3 12.47 11.67 17.02
N TYR A 4 11.40 12.31 17.48
CA TYR A 4 10.27 11.65 18.12
C TYR A 4 9.03 11.87 17.28
N THR A 5 8.40 10.78 16.86
CA THR A 5 7.06 10.79 16.28
C THR A 5 6.15 9.94 17.15
N LYS A 6 4.84 10.14 17.05
CA LYS A 6 3.86 9.35 17.79
C LYS A 6 2.56 9.28 17.01
N ASP A 7 1.89 8.13 17.08
CA ASP A 7 0.56 7.90 16.53
C ASP A 7 0.46 8.22 15.01
N CYS A 8 1.60 8.15 14.30
CA CYS A 8 1.64 8.31 12.85
C CYS A 8 1.00 7.11 12.17
N LYS A 9 0.45 7.33 10.99
CA LYS A 9 -0.19 6.29 10.19
C LYS A 9 0.32 6.35 8.76
N VAL A 10 0.66 5.18 8.24
CA VAL A 10 1.05 4.96 6.84
C VAL A 10 0.09 3.92 6.31
N LEU A 11 -0.96 4.38 5.64
CA LEU A 11 -2.10 3.56 5.24
C LEU A 11 -2.24 3.57 3.72
N ASN A 12 -2.49 2.41 3.12
CA ASN A 12 -2.84 2.31 1.69
C ASN A 12 -1.84 3.04 0.78
N ASN A 13 -0.53 2.84 0.97
CA ASN A 13 0.50 3.37 0.07
C ASN A 13 1.06 2.26 -0.82
N THR A 14 1.51 2.62 -2.02
CA THR A 14 2.31 1.76 -2.89
C THR A 14 3.75 2.26 -2.91
N ILE A 15 4.71 1.37 -2.63
CA ILE A 15 6.15 1.65 -2.74
C ILE A 15 6.74 0.60 -3.69
N HIS A 16 7.42 1.05 -4.74
CA HIS A 16 8.00 0.18 -5.75
C HIS A 16 9.49 0.51 -5.94
N ASP A 17 10.35 -0.46 -5.61
CA ASP A 17 11.80 -0.43 -5.85
C ASP A 17 12.33 -1.88 -5.65
N PRO A 18 12.09 -2.79 -6.62
CA PRO A 18 12.41 -4.21 -6.48
C PRO A 18 13.91 -4.47 -6.29
N ASP A 19 14.75 -3.61 -6.87
CA ASP A 19 16.21 -3.68 -6.82
C ASP A 19 16.82 -2.75 -5.76
N SER A 20 16.04 -2.41 -4.72
CA SER A 20 16.47 -1.45 -3.71
C SER A 20 17.84 -1.83 -3.12
N ARG A 21 18.85 -0.99 -3.37
CA ARG A 21 20.24 -1.18 -2.91
C ARG A 21 20.35 -1.26 -1.39
N MET A 22 19.34 -0.74 -0.68
CA MET A 22 19.27 -0.74 0.78
C MET A 22 18.76 -2.07 1.36
N GLY A 23 18.30 -3.00 0.52
CA GLY A 23 17.73 -4.28 0.92
C GLY A 23 16.43 -4.16 1.73
N ARG A 24 15.76 -3.00 1.64
CA ARG A 24 14.52 -2.65 2.33
C ARG A 24 13.81 -1.52 1.60
N LEU A 25 12.49 -1.50 1.65
CA LEU A 25 11.68 -0.39 1.13
C LEU A 25 11.29 0.62 2.22
N VAL A 26 11.11 0.14 3.45
CA VAL A 26 10.79 0.98 4.60
C VAL A 26 11.76 0.68 5.73
N ARG A 27 12.19 1.72 6.44
CA ARG A 27 13.01 1.61 7.65
C ARG A 27 12.34 2.37 8.78
N THR A 28 11.90 1.69 9.82
CA THR A 28 11.42 2.34 11.05
C THR A 28 12.57 2.42 12.05
N VAL A 29 12.89 3.64 12.47
CA VAL A 29 13.98 3.97 13.41
C VAL A 29 13.50 4.96 14.47
N PHE A 30 14.29 5.10 15.53
CA PHE A 30 14.03 6.00 16.67
C PHE A 30 12.66 5.73 17.33
N THR A 31 12.23 6.61 18.22
CA THR A 31 10.97 6.44 18.94
C THR A 31 9.79 6.91 18.10
N ASN A 32 8.82 6.01 17.90
CA ASN A 32 7.64 6.16 17.05
C ASN A 32 6.45 5.35 17.60
N ASP A 33 6.17 5.51 18.89
CA ASP A 33 5.09 4.77 19.57
C ASP A 33 3.73 5.04 18.92
N GLY A 34 2.95 3.98 18.72
CA GLY A 34 1.63 4.07 18.10
C GLY A 34 1.67 4.15 16.57
N LEU A 35 2.85 4.07 15.94
CA LEU A 35 2.96 4.01 14.49
C LEU A 35 2.19 2.81 13.92
N THR A 36 1.36 3.07 12.92
CA THR A 36 0.59 2.05 12.22
C THR A 36 0.93 2.04 10.74
N PHE A 37 1.34 0.87 10.24
CA PHE A 37 1.44 0.57 8.81
C PHE A 37 0.33 -0.41 8.45
N ALA A 38 -0.62 0.00 7.62
CA ALA A 38 -1.68 -0.91 7.17
C ALA A 38 -2.05 -0.79 5.69
N ASN A 39 -2.44 -1.90 5.08
CA ASN A 39 -2.85 -1.99 3.67
C ASN A 39 -1.82 -1.42 2.67
N ASN A 40 -0.54 -1.34 3.01
CA ASN A 40 0.46 -0.86 2.07
C ASN A 40 0.92 -2.00 1.14
N LEU A 41 1.14 -1.68 -0.13
CA LEU A 41 1.77 -2.55 -1.13
C LEU A 41 3.25 -2.16 -1.27
N LEU A 42 4.14 -3.05 -0.86
CA LEU A 42 5.58 -2.90 -0.97
C LEU A 42 6.07 -3.85 -2.07
N SER A 43 6.19 -3.31 -3.29
CA SER A 43 6.70 -4.02 -4.45
C SER A 43 8.23 -4.07 -4.44
N GLY A 44 8.80 -5.00 -3.69
CA GLY A 44 10.25 -5.15 -3.56
C GLY A 44 10.69 -5.71 -2.21
N PRO A 45 11.86 -5.30 -1.70
CA PRO A 45 12.42 -5.84 -0.46
C PRO A 45 11.59 -5.52 0.80
N ARG A 46 12.00 -6.12 1.92
CA ARG A 46 11.28 -6.10 3.20
C ARG A 46 11.12 -4.70 3.84
N ILE A 47 10.28 -4.63 4.86
CA ILE A 47 10.34 -3.60 5.90
C ILE A 47 11.46 -3.95 6.89
N SER A 48 12.29 -2.97 7.26
CA SER A 48 13.27 -3.09 8.35
C SER A 48 12.78 -2.32 9.57
N ASN A 49 12.46 -3.03 10.65
CA ASN A 49 12.12 -2.39 11.93
C ASN A 49 13.29 -2.45 12.90
N GLU A 50 13.88 -1.29 13.17
CA GLU A 50 14.99 -1.10 14.12
C GLU A 50 14.57 -0.26 15.33
N SER A 51 13.30 0.14 15.39
CA SER A 51 12.71 0.86 16.52
C SER A 51 12.40 -0.11 17.67
N LYS A 52 12.50 0.39 18.90
CA LYS A 52 12.04 -0.32 20.11
C LYS A 52 10.58 0.00 20.47
N SER A 53 9.94 0.87 19.68
CA SER A 53 8.58 1.36 19.93
C SER A 53 7.55 0.28 19.60
N LYS A 54 6.35 0.44 20.14
CA LYS A 54 5.21 -0.42 19.77
C LYS A 54 4.63 0.04 18.43
N ILE A 55 4.96 -0.69 17.36
CA ILE A 55 4.49 -0.44 15.99
C ILE A 55 3.50 -1.53 15.57
N THR A 56 2.42 -1.15 14.91
CA THR A 56 1.44 -2.05 14.33
C THR A 56 1.69 -2.21 12.84
N PHE A 57 1.91 -3.44 12.37
CA PHE A 57 1.91 -3.79 10.95
C PHE A 57 0.69 -4.68 10.68
N LEU A 58 -0.23 -4.23 9.83
CA LEU A 58 -1.50 -4.90 9.62
C LEU A 58 -1.83 -4.98 8.13
N ASN A 59 -1.96 -6.19 7.59
CA ASN A 59 -2.40 -6.41 6.21
C ASN A 59 -1.57 -5.67 5.13
N ASN A 60 -0.26 -5.47 5.37
CA ASN A 60 0.64 -4.98 4.33
C ASN A 60 1.06 -6.16 3.45
N LEU A 61 1.15 -5.93 2.14
CA LEU A 61 1.65 -6.91 1.19
C LEU A 61 3.07 -6.56 0.79
N ILE A 62 4.01 -7.46 1.06
CA ILE A 62 5.40 -7.36 0.61
C ILE A 62 5.64 -8.48 -0.39
N LYS A 63 5.78 -8.14 -1.66
CA LYS A 63 6.07 -9.09 -2.75
C LYS A 63 6.67 -8.35 -3.93
N GLU A 64 7.18 -9.06 -4.92
CA GLU A 64 7.39 -8.45 -6.24
C GLU A 64 6.01 -8.28 -6.93
N ALA A 65 5.69 -7.07 -7.36
CA ALA A 65 4.41 -6.75 -7.99
C ALA A 65 4.55 -5.96 -9.30
N THR A 66 5.73 -5.91 -9.93
CA THR A 66 6.02 -5.05 -11.09
C THR A 66 5.02 -5.26 -12.21
N ASN A 67 4.71 -6.52 -12.51
CA ASN A 67 3.75 -6.91 -13.56
C ASN A 67 2.28 -6.57 -13.23
N SER A 68 2.02 -5.98 -12.05
CA SER A 68 0.69 -5.52 -11.64
C SER A 68 0.47 -4.05 -11.98
N PHE A 69 1.52 -3.31 -12.36
CA PHE A 69 1.50 -1.87 -12.58
C PHE A 69 1.45 -1.52 -14.07
N ALA A 70 0.81 -0.39 -14.38
CA ALA A 70 0.62 0.09 -15.74
C ALA A 70 1.92 0.40 -16.47
N ASP A 71 2.79 1.19 -15.84
CA ASP A 71 4.10 1.57 -16.40
C ASP A 71 5.07 1.94 -15.27
N PRO A 72 5.59 0.93 -14.53
CA PRO A 72 6.41 1.16 -13.34
C PRO A 72 7.75 1.84 -13.64
N GLU A 73 8.31 1.64 -14.84
CA GLU A 73 9.56 2.28 -15.29
C GLU A 73 9.43 3.81 -15.38
N HIS A 74 8.22 4.31 -15.67
CA HIS A 74 7.91 5.74 -15.70
C HIS A 74 7.13 6.22 -14.46
N GLY A 75 7.04 5.39 -13.42
CA GLY A 75 6.39 5.72 -12.15
C GLY A 75 4.86 5.64 -12.16
N ASN A 76 4.25 5.09 -13.21
CA ASN A 76 2.83 4.82 -13.24
C ASN A 76 2.52 3.48 -12.54
N LEU A 77 2.16 3.58 -11.26
CA LEU A 77 1.90 2.45 -10.39
C LEU A 77 0.41 2.08 -10.26
N HIS A 78 -0.44 2.55 -11.17
CA HIS A 78 -1.85 2.11 -11.23
C HIS A 78 -1.92 0.63 -11.58
N LEU A 79 -2.88 -0.07 -10.98
CA LEU A 79 -3.09 -1.50 -11.12
C LEU A 79 -3.73 -1.80 -12.50
N ILE A 80 -3.23 -2.84 -13.19
CA ILE A 80 -3.71 -3.21 -14.54
C ILE A 80 -4.28 -4.63 -14.64
N GLY A 81 -4.51 -5.33 -13.53
CA GLY A 81 -5.00 -6.71 -13.60
C GLY A 81 -5.47 -7.31 -12.28
N SER A 82 -6.09 -8.49 -12.38
CA SER A 82 -6.68 -9.26 -11.29
C SER A 82 -5.65 -10.03 -10.46
N GLN A 83 -4.62 -9.35 -9.97
CA GLN A 83 -3.68 -9.93 -9.01
C GLN A 83 -4.42 -10.25 -7.72
N THR A 84 -4.79 -11.52 -7.57
CA THR A 84 -5.72 -11.99 -6.52
C THR A 84 -5.24 -11.76 -5.10
N ASN A 85 -3.99 -11.37 -4.86
CA ASN A 85 -3.47 -11.02 -3.54
C ASN A 85 -3.41 -9.51 -3.27
N ILE A 86 -3.65 -8.67 -4.28
CA ILE A 86 -3.77 -7.21 -4.16
C ILE A 86 -5.25 -6.82 -4.16
N ILE A 87 -6.00 -7.33 -5.14
CA ILE A 87 -7.38 -6.95 -5.41
C ILE A 87 -8.33 -7.54 -4.36
N ASP A 88 -9.21 -6.72 -3.81
CA ASP A 88 -10.18 -7.05 -2.77
C ASP A 88 -9.55 -7.63 -1.48
N LYS A 89 -8.26 -7.36 -1.21
CA LYS A 89 -7.52 -7.93 -0.07
C LYS A 89 -7.22 -6.96 1.07
N GLY A 90 -7.55 -5.70 0.92
CA GLY A 90 -7.48 -4.70 1.96
C GLY A 90 -8.44 -4.99 3.12
N ILE A 91 -8.07 -4.51 4.31
CA ILE A 91 -9.03 -4.38 5.42
C ILE A 91 -9.68 -3.00 5.37
N LEU A 92 -10.93 -2.90 5.80
CA LEU A 92 -11.63 -1.62 5.83
C LEU A 92 -11.00 -0.69 6.87
N LEU A 93 -10.50 0.47 6.42
CA LEU A 93 -9.96 1.53 7.26
C LEU A 93 -10.87 2.76 7.09
N PRO A 94 -11.66 3.16 8.11
CA PRO A 94 -12.68 4.22 7.96
C PRO A 94 -12.16 5.58 7.47
N GLU A 95 -10.87 5.83 7.63
CA GLU A 95 -10.20 7.06 7.20
C GLU A 95 -9.67 7.01 5.76
N MET A 96 -9.65 5.84 5.12
CA MET A 96 -9.23 5.65 3.72
C MET A 96 -10.46 5.37 2.85
N VAL A 97 -11.22 6.42 2.55
CA VAL A 97 -12.45 6.35 1.75
C VAL A 97 -12.21 6.55 0.25
N GLU A 98 -11.08 7.15 -0.11
CA GLU A 98 -10.66 7.45 -1.48
C GLU A 98 -9.26 6.88 -1.73
N ASP A 99 -8.92 6.67 -2.99
CA ASP A 99 -7.60 6.26 -3.45
C ASP A 99 -6.71 7.46 -3.85
N ILE A 100 -5.60 7.19 -4.55
CA ILE A 100 -4.65 8.22 -4.98
C ILE A 100 -5.22 9.21 -6.01
N ASP A 101 -6.19 8.78 -6.80
CA ASP A 101 -6.86 9.57 -7.82
C ASP A 101 -8.13 10.27 -7.30
N ARG A 102 -8.43 10.10 -6.01
CA ARG A 102 -9.66 10.55 -5.33
C ARG A 102 -10.90 9.78 -5.76
N GLU A 103 -10.71 8.57 -6.26
CA GLU A 103 -11.81 7.68 -6.58
C GLU A 103 -12.27 6.96 -5.31
N PRO A 104 -13.60 6.78 -5.11
CA PRO A 104 -14.10 6.08 -3.94
C PRO A 104 -13.60 4.64 -3.91
N ARG A 105 -13.11 4.20 -2.75
CA ARG A 105 -12.74 2.80 -2.55
C ARG A 105 -13.98 1.92 -2.45
N GLY A 106 -13.86 0.70 -2.97
CA GLY A 106 -14.95 -0.27 -2.98
C GLY A 106 -15.27 -0.84 -1.59
N ALA A 107 -16.31 -1.66 -1.52
CA ALA A 107 -16.66 -2.38 -0.28
C ALA A 107 -15.57 -3.38 0.13
N LYS A 108 -14.81 -3.88 -0.84
CA LYS A 108 -13.58 -4.65 -0.65
C LYS A 108 -12.46 -3.80 -1.23
N ILE A 109 -11.59 -3.33 -0.36
CA ILE A 109 -10.55 -2.37 -0.72
C ILE A 109 -9.34 -3.12 -1.28
N ASP A 110 -8.62 -2.53 -2.23
CA ASP A 110 -7.35 -3.07 -2.72
C ASP A 110 -6.17 -2.70 -1.80
N ILE A 111 -5.15 -3.56 -1.77
CA ILE A 111 -3.90 -3.24 -1.04
C ILE A 111 -3.07 -2.25 -1.87
N GLY A 112 -2.71 -1.12 -1.28
CA GLY A 112 -1.90 -0.09 -1.92
C GLY A 112 -2.66 1.22 -2.13
N ALA A 113 -2.03 2.10 -2.92
CA ALA A 113 -2.49 3.46 -3.18
C ALA A 113 -3.67 3.55 -4.14
N ASP A 114 -3.73 2.62 -5.09
CA ASP A 114 -4.71 2.58 -6.17
C ASP A 114 -5.82 1.58 -5.87
N GLU A 115 -7.02 1.85 -6.37
CA GLU A 115 -8.17 0.93 -6.35
C GLU A 115 -8.52 0.54 -7.79
N LEU A 116 -8.50 -0.75 -8.10
CA LEU A 116 -8.86 -1.21 -9.43
C LEU A 116 -10.38 -1.12 -9.62
N ILE A 117 -10.84 -0.06 -10.28
CA ILE A 117 -12.26 0.07 -10.65
C ILE A 117 -12.61 -1.04 -11.65
N GLN A 118 -13.35 -2.06 -11.19
CA GLN A 118 -14.12 -2.90 -12.09
C GLN A 118 -15.22 -2.03 -12.69
N GLN A 119 -15.08 -1.67 -13.97
CA GLN A 119 -16.20 -1.09 -14.69
C GLN A 119 -17.35 -2.09 -14.65
N ASP A 120 -18.41 -1.74 -13.92
CA ASP A 120 -19.66 -2.48 -13.93
C ASP A 120 -20.19 -2.47 -15.38
N GLN A 121 -20.04 -3.60 -16.07
CA GLN A 121 -20.68 -3.83 -17.37
C GLN A 121 -22.18 -4.06 -17.21
N SER A 122 -22.89 -3.09 -16.62
CA SER A 122 -24.35 -3.14 -16.45
C SER A 122 -25.08 -2.00 -17.17
N ALA A 123 -24.37 -1.17 -17.93
CA ALA A 123 -24.96 -0.04 -18.67
C ALA A 123 -25.01 -0.24 -20.20
N GLN A 124 -25.21 -1.46 -20.71
CA GLN A 124 -25.63 -1.69 -22.11
C GLN A 124 -26.50 -2.94 -22.23
N ALA A 125 -27.70 -2.89 -21.66
CA ALA A 125 -28.83 -3.67 -22.13
C ALA A 125 -30.05 -2.78 -21.99
N PHE A 126 -30.53 -2.23 -23.11
CA PHE A 126 -31.93 -1.99 -23.52
C PHE A 126 -31.94 -1.03 -24.73
#